data_AF-A0A2M4AVL8-F1
#
_entry.id   AF-A0A2M4AVL8-F1
#
_cell.length_a   1.000
_cell.length_b   1.000
_cell.length_c   1.000
_cell.angle_alpha   90.00
_cell.angle_beta   90.00
_cell.angle_gamma   90.00
#
_symmetry.space_group_name_H-M   'P 1'
#
loop_
_entity.id
_entity.type
_entity.pdbx_description
1 polymer ?
#
loop_
_entity_poly.entity_id
_entity_poly.type
_entity_poly.pdbx_seq_one_letter_code
_entity_poly.pdbx_strand_id
1 'polypeptide(L)'
;MQTNEYTVVELTNLAQQKIDLGEKLLSDLAPRETIEGVRKIRKKISQELKFLNRVKANGTVTINHILCSNLTHFGCLVECLLASADVKHVDYPLPIEDRACPLRVDIVCDGGATWIKVIARNPKSLSDAVYGRTSYGSKSILEQAEEYVQAANNFPYMFRPPTVVFRFLSRLDEELIEELQRIGIRVVILADGPTSLTDDPQHQQQQQHSGASVSDRQEEIRLLNVDVTTLIAYCSAMTNGSALWEFKQPLLSEQARWERGKPVKPILDQLFTGRRLICCQTAYDSFHDILTILGGEGEKARARELFTRIQILPDVPLEQAPKELQSLKLGGKIRPRSLQVFAFGLYHRAVTVTSNEGFTRAAKMQGLEVPVFLHDARALTEDKERTARALLLPPSDETNVHDSFSE
;
A
#
# COMPACT_ATOMS: atom_id res chain seq x y z
N MET A 1 44.43 -14.28 -24.70
CA MET A 1 42.97 -14.45 -24.85
C MET A 1 42.65 -15.91 -24.60
N GLN A 2 42.27 -16.27 -23.38
CA GLN A 2 41.72 -17.60 -23.09
C GLN A 2 40.22 -17.53 -23.41
N THR A 3 39.82 -18.06 -24.57
CA THR A 3 38.43 -18.42 -24.82
C THR A 3 38.11 -19.58 -23.88
N ASN A 4 37.45 -19.29 -22.75
CA ASN A 4 36.82 -20.33 -21.93
C ASN A 4 35.72 -20.97 -22.79
N GLU A 5 36.06 -22.01 -23.54
CA GLU A 5 35.08 -22.88 -24.19
C GLU A 5 34.45 -23.76 -23.11
N TYR A 6 33.24 -23.42 -22.72
CA TYR A 6 32.43 -24.24 -21.81
C TYR A 6 32.17 -25.61 -22.46
N THR A 7 32.41 -26.68 -21.71
CA THR A 7 32.04 -28.04 -22.13
C THR A 7 30.52 -28.22 -22.15
N VAL A 8 30.04 -29.19 -22.94
CA VAL A 8 28.59 -29.53 -23.01
C VAL A 8 28.03 -29.89 -21.62
N VAL A 9 28.83 -30.55 -20.79
CA VAL A 9 28.47 -30.92 -19.41
C VAL A 9 28.32 -29.69 -18.53
N GLU A 10 29.26 -28.75 -18.60
CA GLU A 10 29.18 -27.48 -17.85
C GLU A 10 27.97 -26.65 -18.27
N LEU A 11 27.70 -26.52 -19.56
CA LEU A 11 26.52 -25.82 -20.08
C LEU A 11 25.22 -26.46 -19.59
N THR A 12 25.16 -27.79 -19.59
CA THR A 12 24.00 -28.55 -19.11
C THR A 12 23.77 -28.35 -17.60
N ASN A 13 24.85 -28.33 -16.82
CA ASN A 13 24.79 -28.08 -15.38
C ASN A 13 24.34 -26.65 -15.06
N LEU A 14 24.88 -25.65 -15.77
CA LEU A 14 24.47 -24.25 -15.64
C LEU A 14 22.99 -24.05 -16.03
N ALA A 15 22.51 -24.73 -17.07
CA ALA A 15 21.09 -24.72 -17.42
C ALA A 15 20.23 -25.36 -16.32
N GLN A 16 20.69 -26.46 -15.70
CA GLN A 16 19.98 -27.07 -14.57
C GLN A 16 19.90 -26.12 -13.38
N GLN A 17 20.99 -25.43 -13.01
CA GLN A 17 20.97 -24.44 -11.93
C GLN A 17 19.94 -23.31 -12.18
N LYS A 18 19.78 -22.87 -13.43
CA LYS A 18 18.74 -21.90 -13.80
C LYS A 18 17.34 -22.50 -13.68
N ILE A 19 17.15 -23.75 -14.08
CA ILE A 19 15.87 -24.47 -13.92
C ILE A 19 15.51 -24.58 -12.43
N ASP A 20 16.44 -25.04 -11.59
CA ASP A 20 16.25 -25.18 -10.14
C ASP A 20 15.89 -23.82 -9.51
N LEU A 21 16.57 -22.74 -9.93
CA LEU A 21 16.23 -21.39 -9.51
C LEU A 21 14.79 -21.05 -9.90
N GLY A 22 14.39 -21.24 -11.16
CA GLY A 22 13.03 -20.90 -11.59
C GLY A 22 11.95 -21.72 -10.86
N GLU A 23 12.20 -22.99 -10.56
CA GLU A 23 11.31 -23.83 -9.75
C GLU A 23 11.18 -23.30 -8.31
N LYS A 24 12.31 -22.95 -7.68
CA LYS A 24 12.31 -22.29 -6.37
C LYS A 24 11.47 -21.00 -6.39
N LEU A 25 11.66 -20.14 -7.39
CA LEU A 25 10.92 -18.88 -7.51
C LEU A 25 9.39 -19.10 -7.64
N LEU A 26 8.97 -20.15 -8.34
CA LEU A 26 7.55 -20.50 -8.43
C LEU A 26 6.98 -20.96 -7.09
N SER A 27 7.77 -21.70 -6.31
CA SER A 27 7.41 -22.10 -4.95
C SER A 27 7.26 -20.88 -4.03
N ASP A 28 8.23 -19.98 -4.05
CA ASP A 28 8.25 -18.76 -3.21
C ASP A 28 7.06 -17.81 -3.50
N LEU A 29 6.59 -17.80 -4.75
CA LEU A 29 5.43 -17.01 -5.19
C LEU A 29 4.08 -17.67 -4.91
N ALA A 30 4.02 -18.98 -4.63
CA ALA A 30 2.75 -19.69 -4.45
C ALA A 30 1.88 -19.14 -3.30
N PRO A 31 2.42 -18.79 -2.11
CA PRO A 31 1.64 -18.21 -1.01
C PRO A 31 1.10 -16.80 -1.30
N ARG A 32 1.53 -16.17 -2.40
CA ARG A 32 1.30 -14.74 -2.70
C ARG A 32 0.45 -14.53 -3.94
N GLU A 33 -0.28 -15.55 -4.38
CA GLU A 33 -1.13 -15.47 -5.58
C GLU A 33 -2.23 -14.40 -5.52
N THR A 34 -2.62 -13.98 -4.33
CA THR A 34 -3.63 -12.94 -4.11
C THR A 34 -3.13 -11.54 -4.44
N ILE A 35 -1.81 -11.33 -4.47
CA ILE A 35 -1.20 -10.05 -4.85
C ILE A 35 -1.35 -9.85 -6.36
N GLU A 36 -1.83 -8.67 -6.74
CA GLU A 36 -2.05 -8.35 -8.15
C GLU A 36 -0.74 -8.41 -8.94
N GLY A 37 -0.79 -9.04 -10.12
CA GLY A 37 0.36 -9.24 -11.00
C GLY A 37 1.27 -10.44 -10.67
N VAL A 38 1.21 -11.05 -9.48
CA VAL A 38 2.04 -12.23 -9.15
C VAL A 38 1.79 -13.39 -10.11
N ARG A 39 0.53 -13.67 -10.46
CA ARG A 39 0.16 -14.70 -11.45
C ARG A 39 0.83 -14.47 -12.82
N LYS A 40 0.98 -13.21 -13.22
CA LYS A 40 1.64 -12.83 -14.49
C LYS A 40 3.14 -13.07 -14.42
N ILE A 41 3.78 -12.76 -13.30
CA ILE A 41 5.21 -13.07 -13.07
C ILE A 41 5.44 -14.58 -13.09
N ARG A 42 4.62 -15.36 -12.38
CA ARG A 42 4.69 -16.83 -12.41
C ARG A 42 4.60 -17.38 -13.83
N LYS A 43 3.65 -16.88 -14.63
CA LYS A 43 3.51 -17.28 -16.04
C LYS A 43 4.79 -17.01 -16.85
N LYS A 44 5.45 -15.86 -16.65
CA LYS A 44 6.72 -15.53 -17.33
C LYS A 44 7.85 -16.46 -16.89
N ILE A 45 7.99 -16.74 -15.58
CA ILE A 45 8.97 -17.69 -15.06
C ILE A 45 8.73 -19.09 -15.63
N SER A 46 7.47 -19.57 -15.66
CA SER A 46 7.14 -20.85 -16.26
C SER A 46 7.46 -20.93 -17.76
N GLN A 47 7.37 -19.81 -18.50
CA GLN A 47 7.76 -19.75 -19.91
C GLN A 47 9.28 -19.91 -20.08
N GLU A 48 10.08 -19.25 -19.23
CA GLU A 48 11.54 -19.42 -19.19
C GLU A 48 11.93 -20.87 -18.86
N LEU A 49 11.29 -21.48 -17.86
CA LEU A 49 11.51 -22.89 -17.52
C LEU A 49 11.18 -23.83 -18.67
N LYS A 50 10.05 -23.60 -19.37
CA LYS A 50 9.68 -24.40 -20.55
C LYS A 50 10.71 -24.29 -21.66
N PHE A 51 11.27 -23.10 -21.87
CA PHE A 51 12.33 -22.87 -22.85
C PHE A 51 13.61 -23.63 -22.46
N LEU A 52 14.13 -23.42 -21.24
CA LEU A 52 15.37 -24.05 -20.79
C LEU A 52 15.26 -25.58 -20.75
N ASN A 53 14.13 -26.13 -20.26
CA ASN A 53 13.90 -27.57 -20.28
C ASN A 53 13.90 -28.14 -21.70
N ARG A 54 13.30 -27.44 -22.67
CA ARG A 54 13.29 -27.86 -24.08
C ARG A 54 14.70 -27.86 -24.68
N VAL A 55 15.45 -26.79 -24.47
CA VAL A 55 16.82 -26.67 -25.00
C VAL A 55 17.75 -27.72 -24.36
N LYS A 56 17.58 -27.97 -23.06
CA LYS A 56 18.31 -29.02 -22.34
C LYS A 56 17.98 -30.42 -22.89
N ALA A 57 16.69 -30.74 -23.07
CA ALA A 57 16.25 -32.02 -23.61
C ALA A 57 16.76 -32.26 -25.04
N ASN A 58 16.87 -31.20 -25.85
CA ASN A 58 17.38 -31.28 -27.23
C ASN A 58 18.91 -31.27 -27.32
N GLY A 59 19.64 -31.08 -26.21
CA GLY A 59 21.10 -31.00 -26.23
C GLY A 59 21.67 -29.75 -26.92
N THR A 60 20.88 -28.68 -27.08
CA THR A 60 21.25 -27.44 -27.80
C THR A 60 21.56 -26.26 -26.88
N VAL A 61 21.97 -26.54 -25.65
CA VAL A 61 22.30 -25.52 -24.65
C VAL A 61 23.52 -24.71 -25.12
N THR A 62 23.41 -23.38 -25.03
CA THR A 62 24.50 -22.45 -25.33
C THR A 62 24.70 -21.53 -24.14
N ILE A 63 25.89 -20.94 -24.01
CA ILE A 63 26.16 -19.97 -22.95
C ILE A 63 25.22 -18.75 -23.03
N ASN A 64 24.81 -18.34 -24.23
CA ASN A 64 23.86 -17.25 -24.44
C ASN A 64 22.48 -17.55 -23.87
N HIS A 65 22.01 -18.81 -23.95
CA HIS A 65 20.75 -19.21 -23.31
C HIS A 65 20.78 -19.02 -21.78
N ILE A 66 21.96 -19.11 -21.17
CA ILE A 66 22.17 -19.03 -19.72
C ILE A 66 22.34 -17.56 -19.30
N LEU A 67 23.21 -16.81 -20.00
CA LEU A 67 23.50 -15.42 -19.70
C LEU A 67 22.32 -14.49 -19.97
N CYS A 68 21.54 -14.75 -21.02
CA CYS A 68 20.38 -13.95 -21.40
C CYS A 68 19.08 -14.40 -20.72
N SER A 69 19.12 -15.39 -19.82
CA SER A 69 17.90 -15.84 -19.13
C SER A 69 17.38 -14.75 -18.18
N ASN A 70 16.08 -14.48 -18.28
CA ASN A 70 15.40 -13.52 -17.41
C ASN A 70 15.29 -14.00 -15.95
N LEU A 71 15.63 -15.26 -15.66
CA LEU A 71 15.50 -15.86 -14.32
C LEU A 71 16.37 -15.16 -13.27
N THR A 72 17.50 -14.56 -13.66
CA THR A 72 18.30 -13.75 -12.74
C THR A 72 17.55 -12.50 -12.28
N HIS A 73 16.89 -11.80 -13.22
CA HIS A 73 16.07 -10.64 -12.92
C HIS A 73 14.85 -11.03 -12.08
N PHE A 74 14.15 -12.12 -12.45
CA PHE A 74 13.03 -12.62 -11.64
C PHE A 74 13.47 -13.04 -10.24
N GLY A 75 14.67 -13.62 -10.10
CA GLY A 75 15.25 -13.97 -8.80
C GLY A 75 15.30 -12.76 -7.88
N CYS A 76 15.89 -11.67 -8.35
CA CYS A 76 15.93 -10.42 -7.60
C CYS A 76 14.53 -9.84 -7.35
N LEU A 77 13.66 -9.83 -8.36
CA LEU A 77 12.29 -9.31 -8.20
C LEU A 77 11.55 -10.03 -7.09
N VAL A 78 11.64 -11.36 -7.06
CA VAL A 78 11.01 -12.19 -6.02
C VAL A 78 11.66 -11.93 -4.67
N GLU A 79 12.98 -11.88 -4.57
CA GLU A 79 13.66 -11.54 -3.32
C GLU A 79 13.20 -10.18 -2.76
N CYS A 80 13.08 -9.16 -3.63
CA CYS A 80 12.56 -7.84 -3.25
C CYS A 80 11.12 -7.92 -2.78
N LEU A 81 10.27 -8.68 -3.48
CA LEU A 81 8.89 -8.91 -3.12
C LEU A 81 8.77 -9.58 -1.74
N LEU A 82 9.61 -10.56 -1.45
CA LEU A 82 9.63 -11.28 -0.16
C LEU A 82 10.09 -10.39 0.99
N ALA A 83 11.00 -9.45 0.72
CA ALA A 83 11.52 -8.51 1.71
C ALA A 83 10.64 -7.26 1.92
N SER A 84 9.62 -7.06 1.08
CA SER A 84 8.77 -5.86 1.13
C SER A 84 7.54 -6.06 2.01
N ALA A 85 7.17 -5.04 2.78
CA ALA A 85 5.96 -5.04 3.59
C ALA A 85 4.73 -4.59 2.79
N ASP A 86 3.55 -5.13 3.14
CA ASP A 86 2.23 -4.77 2.59
C ASP A 86 2.21 -4.49 1.07
N VAL A 87 2.64 -5.48 0.29
CA VAL A 87 2.74 -5.38 -1.17
C VAL A 87 1.35 -5.40 -1.81
N LYS A 88 1.06 -4.38 -2.61
CA LYS A 88 -0.22 -4.23 -3.31
C LYS A 88 -0.20 -4.77 -4.73
N HIS A 89 0.90 -4.57 -5.45
CA HIS A 89 0.98 -4.95 -6.86
C HIS A 89 2.42 -5.26 -7.28
N VAL A 90 2.59 -6.21 -8.19
CA VAL A 90 3.86 -6.52 -8.88
C VAL A 90 3.69 -6.35 -10.39
N ASP A 91 4.65 -5.75 -11.10
CA ASP A 91 4.54 -5.39 -12.53
C ASP A 91 3.36 -4.44 -12.80
N TYR A 92 3.24 -3.39 -11.98
CA TYR A 92 2.17 -2.40 -12.02
C TYR A 92 2.30 -1.48 -13.24
N PRO A 93 1.31 -1.47 -14.16
CA PRO A 93 1.29 -0.58 -15.30
C PRO A 93 0.72 0.78 -14.90
N LEU A 94 1.56 1.81 -14.93
CA LEU A 94 1.16 3.18 -14.72
C LEU A 94 0.95 3.87 -16.07
N PRO A 95 -0.29 4.25 -16.42
CA PRO A 95 -0.57 5.03 -17.61
C PRO A 95 0.04 6.43 -17.43
N ILE A 96 0.88 6.85 -18.37
CA ILE A 96 1.41 8.22 -18.41
C ILE A 96 0.78 8.89 -19.63
N GLU A 97 0.27 10.11 -19.45
CA GLU A 97 -0.25 10.91 -20.56
C GLU A 97 0.80 11.04 -21.67
N ASP A 98 0.35 11.09 -22.92
CA ASP A 98 1.19 11.20 -24.11
C ASP A 98 2.22 10.08 -24.34
N ARG A 99 2.10 8.95 -23.62
CA ARG A 99 2.97 7.79 -23.79
C ARG A 99 2.20 6.58 -24.32
N ALA A 100 2.64 6.02 -25.45
CA ALA A 100 2.03 4.83 -26.06
C ALA A 100 2.14 3.55 -25.22
N CYS A 101 3.14 3.48 -24.33
CA CYS A 101 3.36 2.33 -23.44
C CYS A 101 3.41 2.80 -21.98
N PRO A 102 2.73 2.12 -21.04
CA PRO A 102 2.73 2.53 -19.63
C PRO A 102 4.13 2.43 -19.01
N LEU A 103 4.42 3.30 -18.05
CA LEU A 103 5.57 3.12 -17.16
C LEU A 103 5.30 1.90 -16.27
N ARG A 104 6.32 1.06 -16.04
CA ARG A 104 6.14 -0.21 -15.34
C ARG A 104 6.89 -0.22 -14.02
N VAL A 105 6.15 0.00 -12.94
CA VAL A 105 6.67 -0.13 -11.57
C VAL A 105 6.75 -1.61 -11.22
N ASP A 106 7.91 -2.09 -10.77
CA ASP A 106 8.11 -3.52 -10.59
C ASP A 106 7.39 -4.02 -9.33
N ILE A 107 7.43 -3.25 -8.23
CA ILE A 107 6.72 -3.56 -6.98
C ILE A 107 6.13 -2.26 -6.41
N VAL A 108 4.87 -2.31 -6.01
CA VAL A 108 4.19 -1.29 -5.21
C VAL A 108 3.97 -1.86 -3.81
N CYS A 109 4.64 -1.30 -2.80
CA CYS A 109 4.65 -1.78 -1.43
C CYS A 109 4.38 -0.68 -0.40
N ASP A 110 4.44 -1.04 0.88
CA ASP A 110 4.16 -0.14 2.02
C ASP A 110 2.78 0.52 1.89
N GLY A 111 1.76 -0.28 1.58
CA GLY A 111 0.40 0.24 1.39
C GLY A 111 0.14 0.89 0.04
N GLY A 112 1.18 1.18 -0.75
CA GLY A 112 1.15 2.05 -1.92
C GLY A 112 2.11 3.23 -1.84
N ALA A 113 2.72 3.45 -0.67
CA ALA A 113 3.61 4.59 -0.42
C ALA A 113 5.01 4.45 -1.02
N THR A 114 5.40 3.26 -1.49
CA THR A 114 6.73 3.00 -2.07
C THR A 114 6.62 2.28 -3.40
N TRP A 115 7.36 2.76 -4.40
CA TRP A 115 7.53 2.16 -5.71
C TRP A 115 8.95 1.66 -5.87
N ILE A 116 9.13 0.38 -6.20
CA ILE A 116 10.44 -0.23 -6.41
C ILE A 116 10.63 -0.55 -7.90
N LYS A 117 11.80 -0.19 -8.42
CA LYS A 117 12.29 -0.58 -9.74
C LYS A 117 13.57 -1.41 -9.58
N VAL A 118 13.53 -2.65 -10.05
CA VAL A 118 14.67 -3.56 -10.00
C VAL A 118 15.54 -3.36 -11.24
N ILE A 119 16.81 -3.01 -11.03
CA ILE A 119 17.78 -2.74 -12.09
C ILE A 119 18.85 -3.84 -12.10
N ALA A 120 18.70 -4.76 -13.04
CA ALA A 120 19.62 -5.88 -13.26
C ALA A 120 20.66 -5.61 -14.38
N ARG A 121 20.77 -4.37 -14.85
CA ARG A 121 21.71 -4.01 -15.94
C ARG A 121 23.15 -3.99 -15.42
N ASN A 122 24.10 -4.34 -16.30
CA ASN A 122 25.53 -4.27 -16.04
C ASN A 122 25.96 -2.80 -15.78
N PRO A 123 26.73 -2.50 -14.71
CA PRO A 123 27.23 -1.15 -14.40
C PRO A 123 27.91 -0.44 -15.58
N LYS A 124 28.68 -1.17 -16.39
CA LYS A 124 29.34 -0.59 -17.56
C LYS A 124 28.33 -0.08 -18.59
N SER A 125 27.26 -0.84 -18.84
CA SER A 125 26.18 -0.42 -19.73
C SER A 125 25.36 0.76 -19.19
N LEU A 126 25.23 0.85 -17.86
CA LEU A 126 24.56 1.97 -17.22
C LEU A 126 25.38 3.25 -17.40
N SER A 127 26.69 3.16 -17.16
CA SER A 127 27.62 4.28 -17.33
C SER A 127 27.72 4.71 -18.79
N ASP A 128 27.89 3.77 -19.73
CA ASP A 128 27.96 4.07 -21.15
C ASP A 128 26.69 4.80 -21.64
N ALA A 129 25.51 4.46 -21.11
CA ALA A 129 24.26 5.15 -21.45
C ALA A 129 24.21 6.60 -20.91
N VAL A 130 24.75 6.84 -19.72
CA VAL A 130 24.81 8.19 -19.12
C VAL A 130 25.77 9.08 -19.90
N TYR A 131 26.91 8.56 -20.33
CA TYR A 131 27.91 9.30 -21.10
C TYR A 131 27.61 9.37 -22.62
N GLY A 132 26.40 9.00 -23.05
CA GLY A 132 25.99 9.06 -24.45
C GLY A 132 26.74 8.11 -25.38
N ARG A 133 27.35 7.05 -24.85
CA ARG A 133 28.12 6.03 -25.59
C ARG A 133 27.26 4.83 -26.02
N THR A 134 25.94 4.99 -26.04
CA THR A 134 24.99 3.95 -26.42
C THR A 134 24.31 4.25 -27.76
N SER A 135 23.63 3.25 -28.30
CA SER A 135 22.86 3.39 -29.54
C SER A 135 21.74 4.42 -29.40
N TYR A 136 21.47 5.14 -30.49
CA TYR A 136 20.41 6.14 -30.59
C TYR A 136 19.06 5.59 -30.09
N GLY A 137 18.40 6.33 -29.19
CA GLY A 137 17.10 5.98 -28.61
C GLY A 137 17.14 5.16 -27.30
N SER A 138 18.33 4.86 -26.77
CA SER A 138 18.46 4.22 -25.45
C SER A 138 18.41 5.25 -24.32
N LYS A 139 17.44 5.13 -23.42
CA LYS A 139 17.30 6.03 -22.27
C LYS A 139 18.35 5.76 -21.20
N SER A 140 18.89 6.82 -20.64
CA SER A 140 19.82 6.72 -19.50
C SER A 140 19.06 6.30 -18.24
N ILE A 141 19.78 5.83 -17.22
CA ILE A 141 19.17 5.53 -15.91
C ILE A 141 18.69 6.80 -15.21
N LEU A 142 19.31 7.95 -15.49
CA LEU A 142 18.93 9.25 -14.94
C LEU A 142 17.62 9.75 -15.57
N GLU A 143 17.47 9.66 -16.89
CA GLU A 143 16.20 9.96 -17.57
C GLU A 143 15.07 9.06 -17.06
N GLN A 144 15.37 7.77 -16.83
CA GLN A 144 14.42 6.86 -16.22
C GLN A 144 14.07 7.28 -14.79
N ALA A 145 15.03 7.76 -13.99
CA ALA A 145 14.78 8.25 -12.65
C ALA A 145 13.84 9.46 -12.65
N GLU A 146 14.09 10.43 -13.53
CA GLU A 146 13.24 11.62 -13.69
C GLU A 146 11.81 11.23 -14.05
N GLU A 147 11.62 10.29 -14.99
CA GLU A 147 10.29 9.78 -15.34
C GLU A 147 9.55 9.19 -14.14
N TYR A 148 10.24 8.41 -13.31
CA TYR A 148 9.61 7.83 -12.12
C TYR A 148 9.24 8.88 -11.08
N VAL A 149 10.12 9.85 -10.83
CA VAL A 149 9.86 10.92 -9.85
C VAL A 149 8.73 11.82 -10.35
N GLN A 150 8.73 12.19 -11.62
CA GLN A 150 7.63 12.95 -12.23
C GLN A 150 6.31 12.17 -12.14
N ALA A 151 6.33 10.87 -12.47
CA ALA A 151 5.17 10.03 -12.35
C ALA A 151 4.68 9.90 -10.89
N ALA A 152 5.58 9.72 -9.92
CA ALA A 152 5.22 9.67 -8.51
C ALA A 152 4.54 10.97 -8.04
N ASN A 153 5.01 12.12 -8.53
CA ASN A 153 4.39 13.42 -8.24
C ASN A 153 2.99 13.56 -8.85
N ASN A 154 2.77 13.00 -10.04
CA ASN A 154 1.47 13.05 -10.72
C ASN A 154 0.46 12.04 -10.18
N PHE A 155 0.92 10.96 -9.54
CA PHE A 155 0.09 9.89 -8.98
C PHE A 155 0.31 9.74 -7.47
N PRO A 156 -0.08 10.74 -6.66
CA PRO A 156 0.13 10.70 -5.22
C PRO A 156 -0.71 9.60 -4.55
N TYR A 157 -0.08 8.87 -3.62
CA TYR A 157 -0.74 7.99 -2.68
C TYR A 157 -0.99 8.73 -1.37
N MET A 158 -2.27 8.83 -0.96
CA MET A 158 -2.66 9.56 0.26
C MET A 158 -2.11 10.99 0.30
N PHE A 159 -2.28 11.72 -0.80
CA PHE A 159 -1.78 13.10 -1.04
C PHE A 159 -0.26 13.25 -1.09
N ARG A 160 0.51 12.17 -1.00
CA ARG A 160 1.98 12.18 -1.11
C ARG A 160 2.46 11.47 -2.37
N PRO A 161 3.45 12.01 -3.07
CA PRO A 161 4.21 11.24 -4.04
C PRO A 161 4.80 9.97 -3.38
N PRO A 162 4.63 8.78 -3.97
CA PRO A 162 5.28 7.57 -3.48
C PRO A 162 6.81 7.70 -3.48
N THR A 163 7.47 7.10 -2.49
CA THR A 163 8.94 7.01 -2.47
C THR A 163 9.38 6.11 -3.61
N VAL A 164 10.21 6.63 -4.51
CA VAL A 164 10.78 5.84 -5.61
C VAL A 164 12.10 5.22 -5.18
N VAL A 165 12.20 3.89 -5.31
CA VAL A 165 13.38 3.11 -4.95
C VAL A 165 13.93 2.43 -6.19
N PHE A 166 15.19 2.69 -6.53
CA PHE A 166 15.90 1.90 -7.53
C PHE A 166 16.79 0.90 -6.82
N ARG A 167 16.51 -0.39 -7.03
CA ARG A 167 17.26 -1.48 -6.43
C ARG A 167 18.17 -2.13 -7.46
N PHE A 168 19.47 -1.97 -7.28
CA PHE A 168 20.49 -2.43 -8.21
C PHE A 168 21.08 -3.77 -7.76
N LEU A 169 21.24 -4.69 -8.71
CA LEU A 169 21.91 -5.97 -8.48
C LEU A 169 23.44 -5.83 -8.46
N SER A 170 23.96 -4.77 -9.07
CA SER A 170 25.40 -4.54 -9.22
C SER A 170 25.79 -3.23 -8.54
N ARG A 171 27.04 -3.15 -8.10
CA ARG A 171 27.61 -1.91 -7.55
C ARG A 171 27.58 -0.80 -8.60
N LEU A 172 27.41 0.43 -8.13
CA LEU A 172 27.44 1.64 -8.93
C LEU A 172 28.59 2.53 -8.47
N ASP A 173 29.03 3.41 -9.36
CA ASP A 173 29.96 4.47 -9.01
C ASP A 173 29.28 5.49 -8.08
N GLU A 174 30.01 6.03 -7.10
CA GLU A 174 29.47 6.94 -6.09
C GLU A 174 28.81 8.18 -6.72
N GLU A 175 29.43 8.75 -7.77
CA GLU A 175 28.89 9.90 -8.51
C GLU A 175 27.49 9.61 -9.08
N LEU A 176 27.26 8.41 -9.62
CA LEU A 176 25.96 8.02 -10.17
C LEU A 176 24.91 7.81 -9.06
N ILE A 177 25.33 7.31 -7.90
CA ILE A 177 24.45 7.18 -6.73
C ILE A 177 24.00 8.56 -6.27
N GLU A 178 24.94 9.50 -6.11
CA GLU A 178 24.65 10.87 -5.71
C GLU A 178 23.70 11.57 -6.70
N GLU A 179 23.89 11.37 -8.00
CA GLU A 179 23.04 11.97 -9.02
C GLU A 179 21.61 11.39 -9.01
N LEU A 180 21.46 10.08 -8.84
CA LEU A 180 20.15 9.45 -8.64
C LEU A 180 19.46 9.96 -7.37
N GLN A 181 20.21 10.11 -6.28
CA GLN A 181 19.69 10.65 -5.03
C GLN A 181 19.26 12.11 -5.18
N ARG A 182 20.02 12.92 -5.94
CA ARG A 182 19.69 14.32 -6.25
C ARG A 182 18.38 14.45 -7.04
N ILE A 183 18.10 13.50 -7.94
CA ILE A 183 16.82 13.43 -8.67
C ILE A 183 15.65 13.07 -7.72
N GLY A 184 15.93 12.42 -6.58
CA GLY A 184 14.93 12.00 -5.59
C GLY A 184 14.72 10.48 -5.52
N ILE A 185 15.65 9.69 -6.07
CA ILE A 185 15.61 8.22 -6.00
C ILE A 185 16.30 7.72 -4.72
N ARG A 186 15.62 6.85 -3.97
CA ARG A 186 16.28 6.04 -2.95
C ARG A 186 17.01 4.87 -3.60
N VAL A 187 18.34 4.89 -3.59
CA VAL A 187 19.16 3.83 -4.18
C VAL A 187 19.41 2.72 -3.16
N VAL A 188 19.22 1.45 -3.57
CA VAL A 188 19.55 0.27 -2.76
C VAL A 188 20.38 -0.69 -3.60
N ILE A 189 21.50 -1.19 -3.07
CA ILE A 189 22.42 -2.10 -3.76
C ILE A 189 22.43 -3.45 -3.05
N LEU A 190 22.24 -4.55 -3.78
CA LEU A 190 22.16 -5.91 -3.21
C LEU A 190 23.52 -6.55 -2.86
N ALA A 191 24.61 -6.05 -3.44
CA ALA A 191 25.94 -6.66 -3.31
C ALA A 191 26.59 -6.46 -1.93
N ASP A 192 26.06 -5.55 -1.12
CA ASP A 192 26.41 -5.41 0.28
C ASP A 192 25.19 -5.93 1.07
N GLY A 193 25.40 -6.78 2.07
CA GLY A 193 24.34 -7.48 2.81
C GLY A 193 23.31 -6.54 3.47
N PRO A 194 22.45 -7.04 4.38
CA PRO A 194 21.43 -6.22 5.03
C PRO A 194 22.04 -5.22 6.04
N THR A 195 22.67 -4.16 5.53
CA THR A 195 23.23 -2.98 6.24
C THR A 195 23.61 -2.00 5.12
N SER A 196 23.06 -0.81 4.97
CA SER A 196 22.55 0.10 5.98
C SER A 196 21.35 0.84 5.40
N LEU A 197 20.20 0.76 6.07
CA LEU A 197 19.28 1.87 6.08
C LEU A 197 20.04 2.99 6.79
N THR A 198 20.68 3.89 6.04
CA THR A 198 20.95 5.22 6.56
C THR A 198 19.59 5.92 6.68
N ASP A 199 18.83 5.52 7.70
CA ASP A 199 17.88 6.40 8.36
C ASP A 199 18.72 7.50 9.02
N ASP A 200 19.19 8.45 8.21
CA ASP A 200 19.50 9.77 8.71
C ASP A 200 18.37 10.71 8.26
N PRO A 201 17.42 11.04 9.15
CA PRO A 201 16.32 11.95 8.85
C PRO A 201 16.77 13.39 8.53
N GLN A 202 18.06 13.73 8.56
CA GLN A 202 18.52 15.12 8.53
C GLN A 202 19.05 15.64 7.18
N HIS A 203 19.16 14.82 6.12
CA HIS A 203 19.77 15.25 4.85
C HIS A 203 18.85 15.35 3.62
N GLN A 204 17.52 15.44 3.80
CA GLN A 204 16.56 15.64 2.69
C GLN A 204 16.00 17.07 2.54
N GLN A 205 16.71 18.11 2.99
CA GLN A 205 16.26 19.50 2.79
C GLN A 205 17.27 20.36 2.05
N GLN A 206 17.18 20.34 0.71
CA GLN A 206 17.56 21.39 -0.27
C GLN A 206 17.60 20.70 -1.66
N GLN A 207 16.85 21.02 -2.72
CA GLN A 207 16.22 22.25 -3.25
C GLN A 207 15.04 21.83 -4.18
N GLN A 208 13.82 22.35 -3.96
CA GLN A 208 13.05 23.34 -4.76
C GLN A 208 12.60 22.98 -6.19
N HIS A 209 11.27 22.86 -6.39
CA HIS A 209 10.47 23.82 -7.15
C HIS A 209 8.95 23.70 -6.87
N SER A 210 8.29 24.87 -6.76
CA SER A 210 6.85 25.17 -6.60
C SER A 210 6.14 24.91 -5.25
N GLY A 211 5.89 25.99 -4.50
CA GLY A 211 4.58 26.31 -3.91
C GLY A 211 3.99 25.44 -2.80
N ALA A 212 4.75 24.99 -1.79
CA ALA A 212 4.25 24.64 -0.45
C ALA A 212 5.44 24.39 0.48
N SER A 213 5.41 24.91 1.72
CA SER A 213 6.51 24.72 2.67
C SER A 213 6.64 23.24 3.07
N VAL A 214 7.84 22.78 3.43
CA VAL A 214 8.06 21.38 3.88
C VAL A 214 7.20 21.04 5.10
N SER A 215 6.95 22.02 5.97
CA SER A 215 6.00 21.94 7.09
C SER A 215 4.55 21.75 6.64
N ASP A 216 4.07 22.46 5.61
CA ASP A 216 2.71 22.31 5.10
C ASP A 216 2.47 20.89 4.60
N ARG A 217 3.45 20.34 3.85
CA ARG A 217 3.38 18.94 3.42
C ARG A 217 3.28 18.05 4.66
N GLN A 218 4.19 18.18 5.63
CA GLN A 218 4.19 17.36 6.86
C GLN A 218 2.93 17.46 7.72
N GLU A 219 2.17 18.56 7.63
CA GLU A 219 0.87 18.73 8.27
C GLU A 219 -0.27 18.02 7.53
N GLU A 220 -0.33 18.07 6.19
CA GLU A 220 -1.32 17.31 5.37
C GLU A 220 -1.32 15.81 5.73
N ILE A 221 -0.14 15.32 6.06
CA ILE A 221 0.19 13.93 6.35
C ILE A 221 -0.46 13.47 7.67
N ARG A 222 -0.69 14.42 8.57
CA ARG A 222 -1.25 14.21 9.90
C ARG A 222 -2.71 14.63 9.98
N LEU A 223 -3.31 15.12 8.89
CA LEU A 223 -4.68 15.60 8.90
C LEU A 223 -5.66 14.49 8.48
N LEU A 224 -6.61 14.18 9.36
CA LEU A 224 -7.64 13.19 9.11
C LEU A 224 -9.01 13.85 9.10
N ASN A 225 -9.78 13.58 8.05
CA ASN A 225 -11.20 13.92 7.99
C ASN A 225 -12.01 12.75 8.55
N VAL A 226 -12.73 12.97 9.65
CA VAL A 226 -13.47 11.92 10.37
C VAL A 226 -14.91 11.89 9.86
N ASP A 227 -15.26 10.86 9.08
CA ASP A 227 -16.62 10.67 8.56
C ASP A 227 -17.61 10.27 9.67
N VAL A 228 -18.90 10.46 9.40
CA VAL A 228 -20.04 10.03 10.24
C VAL A 228 -19.90 8.57 10.66
N THR A 229 -19.55 7.69 9.72
CA THR A 229 -19.42 6.26 9.99
C THR A 229 -18.28 5.94 10.97
N THR A 230 -17.20 6.73 10.94
CA THR A 230 -16.09 6.63 11.89
C THR A 230 -16.48 7.19 13.25
N LEU A 231 -17.19 8.31 13.30
CA LEU A 231 -17.73 8.85 14.57
C LEU A 231 -18.62 7.82 15.27
N ILE A 232 -19.50 7.16 14.52
CA ILE A 232 -20.34 6.06 15.02
C ILE A 232 -19.48 4.91 15.53
N ALA A 233 -18.57 4.39 14.71
CA ALA A 233 -17.77 3.23 15.08
C ALA A 233 -16.86 3.52 16.28
N TYR A 234 -16.31 4.72 16.40
CA TYR A 234 -15.45 5.10 17.51
C TYR A 234 -16.23 5.23 18.83
N CYS A 235 -17.47 5.74 18.78
CA CYS A 235 -18.29 5.96 19.98
C CYS A 235 -19.14 4.76 20.38
N SER A 236 -19.39 3.81 19.47
CA SER A 236 -20.24 2.63 19.69
C SER A 236 -19.87 1.86 20.97
N ALA A 237 -20.86 1.43 21.75
CA ALA A 237 -20.61 0.54 22.88
C ALA A 237 -19.94 -0.78 22.43
N MET A 238 -20.31 -1.30 21.26
CA MET A 238 -19.74 -2.51 20.67
C MET A 238 -18.21 -2.45 20.58
N THR A 239 -17.65 -1.34 20.10
CA THR A 239 -16.19 -1.18 19.91
C THR A 239 -15.46 -0.75 21.17
N ASN A 240 -16.21 -0.42 22.23
CA ASN A 240 -15.68 0.04 23.52
C ASN A 240 -15.93 -1.00 24.63
N GLY A 241 -15.80 -2.29 24.28
CA GLY A 241 -15.84 -3.40 25.23
C GLY A 241 -17.19 -4.13 25.32
N SER A 242 -18.25 -3.62 24.66
CA SER A 242 -19.59 -4.24 24.68
C SER A 242 -19.87 -5.11 23.45
N ALA A 243 -18.92 -5.97 23.06
CA ALA A 243 -19.07 -6.86 21.89
C ALA A 243 -19.64 -8.25 22.24
N LEU A 244 -19.92 -8.54 23.52
CA LEU A 244 -20.37 -9.86 24.00
C LEU A 244 -21.91 -9.97 24.08
N TRP A 245 -22.57 -9.56 23.01
CA TRP A 245 -24.03 -9.58 22.91
C TRP A 245 -24.50 -10.31 21.65
N GLU A 246 -25.67 -10.91 21.76
CA GLU A 246 -26.48 -11.34 20.65
C GLU A 246 -27.76 -10.50 20.62
N PHE A 247 -27.89 -9.69 19.58
CA PHE A 247 -28.99 -8.76 19.39
C PHE A 247 -30.15 -9.42 18.64
N LYS A 248 -31.34 -8.84 18.78
CA LYS A 248 -32.53 -9.25 17.99
C LYS A 248 -32.33 -9.03 16.48
N GLN A 249 -31.51 -8.05 16.11
CA GLN A 249 -31.17 -7.75 14.73
C GLN A 249 -29.95 -8.60 14.31
N PRO A 250 -30.08 -9.53 13.33
CA PRO A 250 -28.99 -10.41 12.93
C PRO A 250 -27.70 -9.67 12.55
N LEU A 251 -27.83 -8.56 11.83
CA LEU A 251 -26.69 -7.74 11.41
C LEU A 251 -25.88 -7.18 12.60
N LEU A 252 -26.53 -6.81 13.70
CA LEU A 252 -25.82 -6.31 14.89
C LEU A 252 -25.06 -7.44 15.59
N SER A 253 -25.62 -8.65 15.63
CA SER A 253 -24.95 -9.85 16.15
C SER A 253 -23.74 -10.23 15.30
N GLU A 254 -23.84 -10.09 13.97
CA GLU A 254 -22.70 -10.28 13.06
C GLU A 254 -21.61 -9.24 13.30
N GLN A 255 -21.98 -7.95 13.42
CA GLN A 255 -21.02 -6.89 13.74
C GLN A 255 -20.31 -7.13 15.08
N ALA A 256 -21.03 -7.57 16.11
CA ALA A 256 -20.46 -7.91 17.41
C ALA A 256 -19.48 -9.09 17.30
N ARG A 257 -19.81 -10.10 16.49
CA ARG A 257 -18.89 -11.21 16.18
C ARG A 257 -17.64 -10.72 15.45
N TRP A 258 -17.78 -9.83 14.46
CA TRP A 258 -16.65 -9.25 13.76
C TRP A 258 -15.76 -8.43 14.70
N GLU A 259 -16.35 -7.66 15.61
CA GLU A 259 -15.60 -6.86 16.58
C GLU A 259 -14.73 -7.71 17.49
N ARG A 260 -15.22 -8.88 17.93
CA ARG A 260 -14.42 -9.81 18.74
C ARG A 260 -13.22 -10.40 17.99
N GLY A 261 -13.34 -10.59 16.68
CA GLY A 261 -12.26 -11.13 15.85
C GLY A 261 -11.29 -10.06 15.34
N LYS A 262 -11.80 -8.85 15.07
CA LYS A 262 -11.04 -7.72 14.52
C LYS A 262 -11.58 -6.42 15.15
N PRO A 263 -11.05 -6.02 16.31
CA PRO A 263 -11.50 -4.83 17.02
C PRO A 263 -11.18 -3.55 16.25
N VAL A 264 -12.17 -2.65 16.12
CA VAL A 264 -12.02 -1.41 15.33
C VAL A 264 -11.37 -0.29 16.16
N LYS A 265 -11.69 -0.18 17.45
CA LYS A 265 -11.23 0.94 18.29
C LYS A 265 -9.69 1.04 18.40
N PRO A 266 -8.94 -0.05 18.65
CA PRO A 266 -7.48 0.03 18.71
C PRO A 266 -6.83 0.49 17.39
N ILE A 267 -7.41 0.08 16.25
CA ILE A 267 -6.95 0.49 14.92
C ILE A 267 -7.14 2.00 14.74
N LEU A 268 -8.31 2.53 15.13
CA LEU A 268 -8.59 3.97 15.07
C LEU A 268 -7.73 4.77 16.06
N ASP A 269 -7.49 4.26 17.27
CA ASP A 269 -6.62 4.91 18.25
C ASP A 269 -5.18 5.04 17.75
N GLN A 270 -4.64 3.96 17.18
CA GLN A 270 -3.32 3.99 16.55
C GLN A 270 -3.27 4.98 15.40
N LEU A 271 -4.32 5.02 14.57
CA LEU A 271 -4.40 5.96 13.45
C LEU A 271 -4.48 7.43 13.91
N PHE A 272 -5.25 7.72 14.97
CA PHE A 272 -5.47 9.07 15.47
C PHE A 272 -4.30 9.61 16.29
N THR A 273 -3.42 8.74 16.77
CA THR A 273 -2.27 9.13 17.61
C THR A 273 -1.33 10.07 16.84
N GLY A 274 -1.06 11.25 17.42
CA GLY A 274 -0.18 12.26 16.84
C GLY A 274 -0.74 12.97 15.59
N ARG A 275 -2.05 12.80 15.29
CA ARG A 275 -2.72 13.35 14.11
C ARG A 275 -3.77 14.39 14.48
N ARG A 276 -3.94 15.40 13.63
CA ARG A 276 -4.99 16.41 13.73
C ARG A 276 -6.26 15.85 13.11
N LEU A 277 -7.38 15.96 13.84
CA LEU A 277 -8.67 15.46 13.39
C LEU A 277 -9.58 16.63 13.04
N ILE A 278 -10.15 16.60 11.85
CA ILE A 278 -11.17 17.55 11.40
C ILE A 278 -12.45 16.81 11.01
N CYS A 279 -13.57 17.52 11.08
CA CYS A 279 -14.88 17.02 10.67
C CYS A 279 -15.66 18.19 10.06
N CYS A 280 -16.37 17.95 8.97
CA CYS A 280 -17.23 18.98 8.39
C CYS A 280 -18.55 19.13 9.15
N GLN A 281 -19.18 20.30 9.04
CA GLN A 281 -20.45 20.58 9.68
C GLN A 281 -21.53 19.55 9.31
N THR A 282 -21.66 19.18 8.02
CA THR A 282 -22.60 18.15 7.57
C THR A 282 -22.40 16.80 8.28
N ALA A 283 -21.15 16.39 8.50
CA ALA A 283 -20.84 15.13 9.18
C ALA A 283 -21.13 15.22 10.68
N TYR A 284 -20.75 16.33 11.31
CA TYR A 284 -21.06 16.60 12.72
C TYR A 284 -22.58 16.56 12.98
N ASP A 285 -23.36 17.33 12.23
CA ASP A 285 -24.82 17.41 12.40
C ASP A 285 -25.47 16.04 12.17
N SER A 286 -25.06 15.35 11.10
CA SER A 286 -25.58 14.02 10.78
C SER A 286 -25.27 13.00 11.88
N PHE A 287 -24.06 13.04 12.46
CA PHE A 287 -23.70 12.17 13.57
C PHE A 287 -24.50 12.53 14.82
N HIS A 288 -24.65 13.81 15.13
CA HIS A 288 -25.39 14.29 16.29
C HIS A 288 -26.87 13.88 16.23
N ASP A 289 -27.50 13.98 15.06
CA ASP A 289 -28.87 13.50 14.84
C ASP A 289 -29.00 12.00 15.12
N ILE A 290 -28.07 11.19 14.58
CA ILE A 290 -28.05 9.74 14.79
C ILE A 290 -27.85 9.41 16.27
N LEU A 291 -26.89 10.06 16.92
CA LEU A 291 -26.56 9.86 18.33
C LEU A 291 -27.72 10.27 19.24
N THR A 292 -28.45 11.32 18.90
CA THR A 292 -29.62 11.77 19.66
C THR A 292 -30.76 10.75 19.60
N ILE A 293 -30.97 10.14 18.43
CA ILE A 293 -32.06 9.18 18.22
C ILE A 293 -31.71 7.77 18.74
N LEU A 294 -30.46 7.33 18.58
CA LEU A 294 -30.05 5.94 18.80
C LEU A 294 -29.06 5.72 19.93
N GLY A 295 -28.34 6.76 20.37
CA GLY A 295 -27.21 6.63 21.28
C GLY A 295 -27.62 6.49 22.74
N GLY A 296 -26.97 5.56 23.45
CA GLY A 296 -27.03 5.49 24.91
C GLY A 296 -26.20 6.56 25.61
N GLU A 297 -26.23 6.61 26.95
CA GLU A 297 -25.52 7.62 27.73
C GLU A 297 -23.99 7.47 27.66
N GLY A 298 -23.48 6.24 27.60
CA GLY A 298 -22.07 5.95 27.42
C GLY A 298 -21.57 6.36 26.02
N GLU A 299 -22.34 6.05 24.98
CA GLU A 299 -22.05 6.47 23.59
C GLU A 299 -22.04 8.00 23.47
N LYS A 300 -22.99 8.69 24.11
CA LYS A 300 -23.01 10.16 24.19
C LYS A 300 -21.82 10.72 24.96
N ALA A 301 -21.41 10.06 26.05
CA ALA A 301 -20.23 10.47 26.83
C ALA A 301 -18.94 10.36 26.00
N ARG A 302 -18.74 9.22 25.30
CA ARG A 302 -17.60 9.02 24.39
C ARG A 302 -17.60 10.00 23.23
N ALA A 303 -18.77 10.35 22.70
CA ALA A 303 -18.89 11.38 21.67
C ALA A 303 -18.43 12.75 22.18
N ARG A 304 -18.86 13.18 23.38
CA ARG A 304 -18.40 14.43 23.99
C ARG A 304 -16.88 14.45 24.16
N GLU A 305 -16.31 13.36 24.65
CA GLU A 305 -14.86 13.21 24.78
C GLU A 305 -14.15 13.31 23.43
N LEU A 306 -14.63 12.58 22.42
CA LEU A 306 -14.05 12.55 21.09
C LEU A 306 -14.01 13.96 20.45
N PHE A 307 -15.10 14.73 20.58
CA PHE A 307 -15.16 16.09 20.02
C PHE A 307 -14.27 17.11 20.74
N THR A 308 -13.69 16.80 21.90
CA THR A 308 -12.61 17.63 22.47
C THR A 308 -11.34 17.58 21.62
N ARG A 309 -11.18 16.54 20.79
CA ARG A 309 -10.01 16.29 19.94
C ARG A 309 -10.25 16.60 18.46
N ILE A 310 -11.50 16.79 18.04
CA ILE A 310 -11.88 17.03 16.64
C ILE A 310 -12.21 18.50 16.44
N GLN A 311 -11.56 19.13 15.47
CA GLN A 311 -11.90 20.47 15.03
C GLN A 311 -13.05 20.40 14.00
N ILE A 312 -14.20 20.98 14.33
CA ILE A 312 -15.33 21.09 13.40
C ILE A 312 -15.09 22.31 12.51
N LEU A 313 -15.18 22.12 11.20
CA LEU A 313 -15.01 23.19 10.21
C LEU A 313 -16.26 23.33 9.33
N PRO A 314 -16.50 24.52 8.76
CA PRO A 314 -17.58 24.72 7.80
C PRO A 314 -17.50 23.76 6.61
N ASP A 315 -18.65 23.46 6.04
CA ASP A 315 -18.73 22.73 4.78
C ASP A 315 -18.04 23.50 3.65
N VAL A 316 -17.37 22.76 2.75
CA VAL A 316 -16.73 23.31 1.57
C VAL A 316 -17.74 23.46 0.43
N PRO A 317 -17.80 24.63 -0.25
CA PRO A 317 -18.62 24.77 -1.46
C PRO A 317 -18.15 23.80 -2.54
N LEU A 318 -19.07 23.03 -3.13
CA LEU A 318 -18.71 22.00 -4.11
C LEU A 318 -18.03 22.57 -5.36
N GLU A 319 -18.26 23.85 -5.69
CA GLU A 319 -17.58 24.53 -6.81
C GLU A 319 -16.08 24.73 -6.53
N GLN A 320 -15.67 24.69 -5.26
CA GLN A 320 -14.28 24.80 -4.81
C GLN A 320 -13.62 23.44 -4.56
N ALA A 321 -14.39 22.36 -4.56
CA ALA A 321 -13.85 21.01 -4.48
C ALA A 321 -13.07 20.65 -5.76
N PRO A 322 -12.14 19.67 -5.74
CA PRO A 322 -11.43 19.26 -6.94
C PRO A 322 -12.37 18.90 -8.09
N LYS A 323 -12.00 19.28 -9.33
CA LYS A 323 -12.84 19.14 -10.52
C LYS A 323 -13.27 17.69 -10.77
N GLU A 324 -12.41 16.75 -10.40
CA GLU A 324 -12.63 15.32 -10.51
C GLU A 324 -13.82 14.89 -9.65
N LEU A 325 -13.97 15.47 -8.45
CA LEU A 325 -15.12 15.20 -7.57
C LEU A 325 -16.39 15.88 -8.07
N GLN A 326 -16.30 17.07 -8.67
CA GLN A 326 -17.44 17.75 -9.29
C GLN A 326 -18.03 16.95 -10.48
N SER A 327 -17.20 16.15 -11.15
CA SER A 327 -17.61 15.30 -12.27
C SER A 327 -18.34 14.02 -11.85
N LEU A 328 -18.35 13.69 -10.54
CA LEU A 328 -19.01 12.49 -10.04
C LEU A 328 -20.53 12.58 -10.20
N LYS A 329 -21.09 11.59 -10.90
CA LYS A 329 -22.53 11.45 -11.06
C LYS A 329 -23.12 10.86 -9.77
N LEU A 330 -24.10 11.58 -9.22
CA LEU A 330 -24.91 11.10 -8.11
C LEU A 330 -25.65 9.80 -8.49
N GLY A 331 -25.84 8.93 -7.50
CA GLY A 331 -26.52 7.65 -7.69
C GLY A 331 -26.74 6.92 -6.38
N GLY A 332 -27.20 5.66 -6.42
CA GLY A 332 -27.55 4.92 -5.21
C GLY A 332 -26.42 4.80 -4.17
N LYS A 333 -25.16 4.80 -4.62
CA LYS A 333 -23.94 4.71 -3.79
C LYS A 333 -23.23 6.04 -3.54
N ILE A 334 -23.46 7.06 -4.38
CA ILE A 334 -22.90 8.40 -4.24
C ILE A 334 -24.05 9.34 -3.89
N ARG A 335 -24.23 9.58 -2.59
CA ARG A 335 -25.29 10.44 -2.03
C ARG A 335 -24.74 11.84 -1.73
N PRO A 336 -25.58 12.90 -1.73
CA PRO A 336 -25.13 14.28 -1.46
C PRO A 336 -24.36 14.43 -0.16
N ARG A 337 -24.82 13.79 0.93
CA ARG A 337 -24.12 13.80 2.23
C ARG A 337 -22.71 13.23 2.13
N SER A 338 -22.58 12.02 1.59
CA SER A 338 -21.26 11.38 1.45
C SER A 338 -20.37 12.19 0.53
N LEU A 339 -20.91 12.73 -0.57
CA LEU A 339 -20.17 13.61 -1.47
C LEU A 339 -19.59 14.81 -0.73
N GLN A 340 -20.37 15.47 0.12
CA GLN A 340 -19.90 16.59 0.93
C GLN A 340 -18.74 16.22 1.85
N VAL A 341 -18.82 15.08 2.55
CA VAL A 341 -17.75 14.60 3.45
C VAL A 341 -16.46 14.33 2.67
N PHE A 342 -16.54 13.65 1.53
CA PHE A 342 -15.36 13.37 0.71
C PHE A 342 -14.82 14.62 0.01
N ALA A 343 -15.69 15.55 -0.40
CA ALA A 343 -15.29 16.85 -0.94
C ALA A 343 -14.48 17.65 0.09
N PHE A 344 -14.97 17.69 1.33
CA PHE A 344 -14.28 18.33 2.45
C PHE A 344 -12.90 17.71 2.71
N GLY A 345 -12.81 16.38 2.75
CA GLY A 345 -11.52 15.68 2.90
C GLY A 345 -10.53 16.01 1.79
N LEU A 346 -10.97 15.97 0.53
CA LEU A 346 -10.12 16.32 -0.61
C LEU A 346 -9.68 17.79 -0.59
N TYR A 347 -10.58 18.72 -0.30
CA TYR A 347 -10.29 20.15 -0.24
C TYR A 347 -9.21 20.48 0.81
N HIS A 348 -9.30 19.86 1.98
CA HIS A 348 -8.31 20.03 3.05
C HIS A 348 -7.08 19.12 2.91
N ARG A 349 -6.98 18.32 1.85
CA ARG A 349 -5.93 17.30 1.67
C ARG A 349 -5.80 16.38 2.89
N ALA A 350 -6.95 16.06 3.50
CA ALA A 350 -7.08 15.23 4.68
C ALA A 350 -7.55 13.82 4.29
N VAL A 351 -6.84 12.79 4.77
CA VAL A 351 -7.25 11.40 4.52
C VAL A 351 -8.59 11.15 5.20
N THR A 352 -9.59 10.76 4.42
CA THR A 352 -10.94 10.53 4.96
C THR A 352 -11.00 9.15 5.61
N VAL A 353 -11.25 9.13 6.91
CA VAL A 353 -11.47 7.89 7.68
C VAL A 353 -12.95 7.58 7.61
N THR A 354 -13.32 6.38 7.15
CA THR A 354 -14.72 6.01 6.86
C THR A 354 -14.92 4.50 6.78
N SER A 355 -16.16 4.03 6.94
CA SER A 355 -16.58 2.67 6.57
C SER A 355 -17.42 2.63 5.29
N ASN A 356 -17.51 3.73 4.53
CA ASN A 356 -18.33 3.85 3.34
C ASN A 356 -17.62 3.32 2.07
N GLU A 357 -17.38 2.02 2.01
CA GLU A 357 -16.79 1.36 0.84
C GLU A 357 -17.63 1.51 -0.43
N GLY A 358 -18.95 1.69 -0.27
CA GLY A 358 -19.86 1.87 -1.39
C GLY A 358 -19.54 3.14 -2.19
N PHE A 359 -19.26 4.25 -1.50
CA PHE A 359 -18.84 5.50 -2.13
C PHE A 359 -17.49 5.34 -2.83
N THR A 360 -16.48 4.81 -2.13
CA THR A 360 -15.10 4.74 -2.64
C THR A 360 -15.00 3.89 -3.90
N ARG A 361 -15.72 2.76 -3.94
CA ARG A 361 -15.82 1.91 -5.13
C ARG A 361 -16.52 2.62 -6.28
N ALA A 362 -17.63 3.32 -6.00
CA ALA A 362 -18.38 4.03 -7.02
C ALA A 362 -17.60 5.22 -7.61
N ALA A 363 -16.85 5.95 -6.77
CA ALA A 363 -15.96 7.03 -7.22
C ALA A 363 -14.82 6.47 -8.09
N LYS A 364 -14.19 5.37 -7.67
CA LYS A 364 -13.12 4.70 -8.44
C LYS A 364 -13.61 4.23 -9.81
N MET A 365 -14.82 3.69 -9.90
CA MET A 365 -15.45 3.32 -11.17
C MET A 365 -15.72 4.51 -12.10
N GLN A 366 -15.81 5.72 -11.55
CA GLN A 366 -15.95 6.97 -12.31
C GLN A 366 -14.60 7.67 -12.53
N GLY A 367 -13.48 7.01 -12.22
CA GLY A 367 -12.13 7.53 -12.48
C GLY A 367 -11.53 8.37 -11.35
N LEU A 368 -12.19 8.48 -10.20
CA LEU A 368 -11.66 9.19 -9.03
C LEU A 368 -11.24 8.22 -7.93
N GLU A 369 -9.93 8.15 -7.67
CA GLU A 369 -9.39 7.45 -6.50
C GLU A 369 -9.24 8.43 -5.34
N VAL A 370 -10.08 8.26 -4.31
CA VAL A 370 -10.11 9.14 -3.14
C VAL A 370 -9.16 8.62 -2.06
N PRO A 371 -8.31 9.48 -1.46
CA PRO A 371 -7.51 9.14 -0.29
C PRO A 371 -8.36 8.82 0.94
N VAL A 372 -8.44 7.53 1.26
CA VAL A 372 -9.29 7.03 2.35
C VAL A 372 -8.57 6.03 3.24
N PHE A 373 -8.88 6.08 4.54
CA PHE A 373 -8.63 4.97 5.45
C PHE A 373 -9.96 4.25 5.70
N LEU A 374 -10.06 3.01 5.24
CA LEU A 374 -11.27 2.20 5.42
C LEU A 374 -11.19 1.39 6.70
N HIS A 375 -12.25 1.46 7.52
CA HIS A 375 -12.45 0.57 8.66
C HIS A 375 -13.78 -0.19 8.53
N ASP A 376 -13.91 -1.30 9.26
CA ASP A 376 -15.14 -2.09 9.24
C ASP A 376 -16.27 -1.31 9.92
N ALA A 377 -17.48 -1.37 9.34
CA ALA A 377 -18.64 -0.67 9.86
C ALA A 377 -19.10 -1.26 11.21
N ARG A 378 -19.48 -0.39 12.15
CA ARG A 378 -20.06 -0.74 13.45
C ARG A 378 -21.21 0.22 13.76
N ALA A 379 -22.28 -0.29 14.36
CA ALA A 379 -23.44 0.49 14.75
C ALA A 379 -23.35 0.92 16.23
N LEU A 380 -24.10 1.97 16.60
CA LEU A 380 -24.41 2.24 18.00
C LEU A 380 -25.30 1.11 18.54
N THR A 381 -24.99 0.59 19.72
CA THR A 381 -25.64 -0.60 20.28
C THR A 381 -26.16 -0.45 21.70
N GLU A 382 -25.71 0.55 22.45
CA GLU A 382 -25.93 0.61 23.91
C GLU A 382 -27.40 0.45 24.31
N ASP A 383 -28.32 1.19 23.66
CA ASP A 383 -29.74 1.06 23.97
C ASP A 383 -30.37 -0.27 23.51
N LYS A 384 -29.79 -0.93 22.50
CA LYS A 384 -30.24 -2.25 22.03
C LYS A 384 -29.82 -3.38 22.96
N GLU A 385 -28.75 -3.19 23.73
CA GLU A 385 -28.26 -4.17 24.72
C GLU A 385 -29.32 -4.51 25.77
N ARG A 386 -30.20 -3.55 26.12
CA ARG A 386 -31.35 -3.75 27.04
C ARG A 386 -32.28 -4.89 26.63
N THR A 387 -32.32 -5.22 25.34
CA THR A 387 -33.19 -6.27 24.77
C THR A 387 -32.39 -7.42 24.16
N ALA A 388 -31.06 -7.38 24.27
CA ALA A 388 -30.14 -8.37 23.75
C ALA A 388 -29.87 -9.48 24.77
N ARG A 389 -29.32 -10.60 24.30
CA ARG A 389 -28.86 -11.70 25.13
C ARG A 389 -27.35 -11.58 25.35
N ALA A 390 -26.91 -11.55 26.59
CA ALA A 390 -25.48 -11.58 26.91
C ALA A 390 -24.89 -12.95 26.53
N LEU A 391 -23.73 -12.93 25.89
CA LEU A 391 -22.94 -14.14 25.64
C LEU A 391 -22.01 -14.37 26.84
N LEU A 392 -22.19 -15.48 27.54
CA LEU A 392 -21.23 -15.91 28.55
C LEU A 392 -19.95 -16.34 27.83
N LEU A 393 -18.81 -15.78 28.23
CA LEU A 393 -17.52 -16.38 27.89
C LEU A 393 -17.49 -17.76 28.57
N PRO A 394 -17.03 -18.83 27.89
CA PRO A 394 -16.72 -20.07 28.59
C PRO A 394 -15.72 -19.73 29.72
N PRO A 395 -15.83 -20.36 30.90
CA PRO A 395 -14.83 -20.17 31.94
C PRO A 395 -13.46 -20.45 31.33
N SER A 396 -12.51 -19.53 31.54
CA SER A 396 -11.11 -19.78 31.23
C SER A 396 -10.68 -21.01 32.00
N ASP A 397 -10.17 -22.04 31.30
CA ASP A 397 -9.55 -23.22 31.91
C ASP A 397 -8.29 -22.79 32.69
N GLU A 398 -8.47 -22.22 33.88
CA GLU A 398 -7.47 -22.11 34.94
C GLU A 398 -7.71 -23.22 35.96
N THR A 399 -7.75 -24.46 35.52
CA THR A 399 -7.65 -25.63 36.41
C THR A 399 -6.91 -26.75 35.69
N ASN A 400 -5.58 -26.66 35.59
CA ASN A 400 -4.74 -27.85 35.41
C ASN A 400 -3.24 -27.57 35.63
N VAL A 401 -2.87 -26.94 36.75
CA VAL A 401 -1.54 -27.16 37.34
C VAL A 401 -1.69 -27.03 38.84
N HIS A 402 -1.99 -28.13 39.54
CA HIS A 402 -1.41 -28.45 40.84
C HIS A 402 -1.91 -29.84 41.30
N ASP A 403 -0.94 -30.66 41.68
CA ASP A 403 -1.02 -31.94 42.40
C ASP A 403 -0.90 -33.23 41.60
N SER A 404 0.35 -33.64 41.39
CA SER A 404 0.79 -35.03 41.59
C SER A 404 2.33 -35.09 41.63
N PHE A 405 2.90 -34.59 42.73
CA PHE A 405 4.21 -35.03 43.22
C PHE A 405 4.10 -35.24 44.74
N SER A 406 3.62 -36.42 45.13
CA SER A 406 3.84 -37.01 46.45
C SER A 406 3.26 -38.42 46.49
N GLU A 407 4.11 -39.39 46.15
CA GLU A 407 4.48 -40.62 46.89
C GLU A 407 4.90 -41.75 45.95
#